data_AF-A0A7V9KKP1-F1
#
_entry.id   AF-A0A7V9KKP1-F1
#
_cell.length_a   1.000
_cell.length_b   1.000
_cell.length_c   1.000
_cell.angle_alpha   90.00
_cell.angle_beta   90.00
_cell.angle_gamma   90.00
#
_symmetry.space_group_name_H-M   'P 1'
#
loop_
_entity.id
_entity.type
_entity.pdbx_description
1 polymer ?
#
loop_
_entity_poly.entity_id
_entity_poly.type
_entity_poly.pdbx_seq_one_letter_code
_entity_poly.pdbx_strand_id
1 'polypeptide(L)'
;VELSHSFLIFMVLAMLIAAVGIYFNQPILVVGAMVVGPDFGPIAGICVALVNRNRDLARRSGSALLIGFALGIVVTLVATLLLRWAGELPESIDFDAHSLVRFISNPDFFSVYVALAAGVVGMLSLTTAKSSALVGVLISVATIPAAANIGVAAAYADWETTRGAAIQLGLNLTSIFAAGLITLLIQRRLYVERRRRHLNEDYRKQAGLPVGTSKRAAVDPRQEPEAS
;
A
#
# COMPACT_ATOMS: atom_id res chain seq x y z
N VAL A 1 -1.52 13.43 3.84
CA VAL A 1 -2.03 13.05 5.18
C VAL A 1 -1.24 13.83 6.20
N GLU A 2 -1.90 14.40 7.20
CA GLU A 2 -1.23 15.10 8.30
C GLU A 2 -1.13 14.17 9.51
N LEU A 3 -0.06 14.34 10.30
CA LEU A 3 0.07 13.68 11.59
C LEU A 3 -1.09 14.16 12.47
N SER A 4 -2.05 13.29 12.73
CA SER A 4 -3.22 13.58 13.55
C SER A 4 -3.26 12.64 14.75
N HIS A 5 -3.82 13.11 15.86
CA HIS A 5 -4.09 12.29 17.03
C HIS A 5 -4.87 11.03 16.68
N SER A 6 -5.90 11.13 15.84
CA SER A 6 -6.69 9.98 15.41
C SER A 6 -5.85 8.95 14.64
N PHE A 7 -4.94 9.41 13.77
CA PHE A 7 -4.04 8.52 13.03
C PHE A 7 -3.11 7.75 13.98
N LEU A 8 -2.52 8.45 14.97
CA LEU A 8 -1.65 7.83 15.96
C LEU A 8 -2.41 6.84 16.85
N ILE A 9 -3.62 7.20 17.29
CA ILE A 9 -4.49 6.31 18.07
C ILE A 9 -4.82 5.05 17.28
N PHE A 10 -5.24 5.19 16.01
CA PHE A 10 -5.52 4.02 15.17
C PHE A 10 -4.29 3.15 14.93
N MET A 11 -3.12 3.75 14.66
CA MET A 11 -1.87 2.98 14.53
C MET A 11 -1.55 2.18 15.80
N VAL A 12 -1.60 2.82 16.96
CA VAL A 12 -1.31 2.18 18.24
C VAL A 12 -2.32 1.07 18.54
N LEU A 13 -3.62 1.36 18.43
CA LEU A 13 -4.67 0.36 18.70
C LEU A 13 -4.60 -0.83 17.73
N ALA A 14 -4.36 -0.57 16.44
CA ALA A 14 -4.21 -1.65 15.46
C ALA A 14 -3.03 -2.57 15.81
N MET A 15 -1.88 -2.01 16.22
CA MET A 15 -0.74 -2.84 16.64
C MET A 15 -0.99 -3.58 17.94
N LEU A 16 -1.68 -2.98 18.92
CA LEU A 16 -2.04 -3.66 20.17
C LEU A 16 -3.01 -4.82 19.91
N ILE A 17 -4.00 -4.65 19.03
CA ILE A 17 -4.89 -5.74 18.60
C ILE A 17 -4.09 -6.85 17.90
N ALA A 18 -3.16 -6.48 17.01
CA ALA A 18 -2.29 -7.44 16.35
C ALA A 18 -1.40 -8.20 17.36
N ALA A 19 -0.88 -7.51 18.39
CA ALA A 19 -0.08 -8.11 19.45
C ALA A 19 -0.87 -9.15 20.23
N VAL A 20 -2.12 -8.86 20.60
CA VAL A 20 -3.04 -9.85 21.19
C VAL A 20 -3.27 -11.04 20.25
N GLY A 21 -3.45 -10.77 18.95
CA GLY A 21 -3.52 -11.81 17.93
C GLY A 21 -2.28 -12.70 17.89
N ILE A 22 -1.09 -12.14 18.08
CA ILE A 22 0.18 -12.87 18.13
C ILE A 22 0.30 -13.70 19.41
N TYR A 23 -0.01 -13.14 20.59
CA TYR A 23 0.11 -13.84 21.86
C TYR A 23 -0.72 -15.12 21.92
N PHE A 24 -1.93 -15.08 21.37
CA PHE A 24 -2.92 -16.16 21.48
C PHE A 24 -3.10 -16.94 20.18
N ASN A 25 -2.23 -16.73 19.17
CA ASN A 25 -2.33 -17.35 17.85
C ASN A 25 -3.73 -17.22 17.24
N GLN A 26 -4.29 -16.01 17.21
CA GLN A 26 -5.64 -15.72 16.72
C GLN A 26 -5.57 -14.98 15.37
N PRO A 27 -5.61 -15.69 14.22
CA PRO A 27 -5.52 -15.06 12.90
C PRO A 27 -6.62 -14.03 12.65
N ILE A 28 -7.80 -14.23 13.24
CA ILE A 28 -8.94 -13.32 13.08
C ILE A 28 -8.62 -11.95 13.68
N LEU A 29 -7.95 -11.89 14.84
CA LEU A 29 -7.51 -10.62 15.45
C LEU A 29 -6.41 -9.96 14.63
N VAL A 30 -5.49 -10.75 14.09
CA VAL A 30 -4.42 -10.26 13.22
C VAL A 30 -5.01 -9.62 11.95
N VAL A 31 -5.97 -10.29 11.31
CA VAL A 31 -6.68 -9.74 10.14
C VAL A 31 -7.51 -8.52 10.52
N GLY A 32 -8.19 -8.53 11.67
CA GLY A 32 -8.92 -7.37 12.18
C GLY A 32 -8.02 -6.14 12.36
N ALA A 33 -6.82 -6.32 12.90
CA ALA A 33 -5.83 -5.26 13.03
C ALA A 33 -5.37 -4.70 11.67
N MET A 34 -5.20 -5.56 10.66
CA MET A 34 -4.85 -5.13 9.30
C MET A 34 -5.94 -4.20 8.71
N VAL A 35 -7.23 -4.48 8.95
CA VAL A 35 -8.35 -3.62 8.51
C VAL A 35 -8.34 -2.24 9.18
N VAL A 36 -7.97 -2.19 10.46
CA VAL A 36 -7.93 -0.95 11.24
C VAL A 36 -6.73 -0.06 10.86
N GLY A 37 -5.66 -0.66 10.33
CA GLY A 37 -4.42 0.00 9.94
C GLY A 37 -4.63 1.24 9.05
N PRO A 38 -4.21 2.45 9.49
CA PRO A 38 -4.36 3.66 8.70
C PRO A 38 -3.18 3.94 7.75
N ASP A 39 -2.25 3.00 7.60
CA ASP A 39 -0.94 3.17 6.95
C ASP A 39 -1.02 3.41 5.44
N PHE A 40 -2.05 2.88 4.76
CA PHE A 40 -2.21 3.06 3.31
C PHE A 40 -2.37 4.53 2.90
N GLY A 41 -3.06 5.34 3.71
CA GLY A 41 -3.32 6.75 3.43
C GLY A 41 -2.03 7.58 3.26
N PRO A 42 -1.12 7.58 4.25
CA PRO A 42 0.19 8.20 4.12
C PRO A 42 1.02 7.66 2.96
N ILE A 43 1.04 6.35 2.70
CA ILE A 43 1.79 5.76 1.58
C ILE A 43 1.30 6.33 0.24
N ALA A 44 -0.01 6.33 0.02
CA ALA A 44 -0.63 6.95 -1.16
C ALA A 44 -0.32 8.46 -1.24
N GLY A 45 -0.31 9.15 -0.10
CA GLY A 45 0.08 10.55 0.01
C GLY A 45 1.52 10.80 -0.48
N ILE A 46 2.47 9.92 -0.15
CA ILE A 46 3.86 10.01 -0.65
C ILE A 46 3.88 9.78 -2.17
N CYS A 47 3.15 8.80 -2.70
CA CYS A 47 3.05 8.55 -4.14
C CYS A 47 2.55 9.79 -4.89
N VAL A 48 1.45 10.40 -4.43
CA VAL A 48 0.88 11.63 -5.02
C VAL A 48 1.86 12.79 -4.94
N ALA A 49 2.52 12.95 -3.79
CA ALA A 49 3.51 14.00 -3.59
C ALA A 49 4.68 13.90 -4.58
N LEU A 50 5.17 12.68 -4.83
CA LEU A 50 6.25 12.43 -5.79
C LEU A 50 5.84 12.76 -7.23
N VAL A 51 4.64 12.31 -7.65
CA VAL A 51 4.13 12.56 -9.00
C VAL A 51 3.90 14.06 -9.25
N ASN A 52 3.43 14.79 -8.24
CA ASN A 52 3.16 16.22 -8.32
C ASN A 52 4.35 17.10 -7.91
N ARG A 53 5.51 16.51 -7.57
CA ARG A 53 6.71 17.22 -7.07
C ARG A 53 6.44 18.12 -5.84
N ASN A 54 5.49 17.73 -4.99
CA ASN A 54 5.15 18.46 -3.77
C ASN A 54 5.96 17.94 -2.57
N ARG A 55 7.07 18.60 -2.26
CA ARG A 55 7.98 18.18 -1.17
C ARG A 55 7.34 18.26 0.22
N ASP A 56 6.48 19.24 0.45
CA ASP A 56 5.82 19.42 1.75
C ASP A 56 4.86 18.28 2.05
N LEU A 57 4.08 17.85 1.04
CA LEU A 57 3.18 16.71 1.19
C LEU A 57 3.94 15.39 1.40
N ALA A 58 5.08 15.22 0.71
CA ALA A 58 5.94 14.04 0.88
C ALA A 58 6.51 13.98 2.30
N ARG A 59 7.02 15.11 2.81
CA ARG A 59 7.55 15.21 4.17
C ARG A 59 6.46 14.94 5.21
N ARG A 60 5.29 15.56 5.10
CA ARG A 60 4.18 15.37 6.06
C ARG A 60 3.69 13.92 6.08
N SER A 61 3.49 13.31 4.91
CA SER A 61 3.01 11.92 4.83
C SER A 61 4.08 10.92 5.27
N GLY A 62 5.34 11.14 4.90
CA GLY A 62 6.47 10.34 5.36
C GLY A 62 6.70 10.42 6.86
N SER A 63 6.63 11.62 7.45
CA SER A 63 6.73 11.78 8.90
C SER A 63 5.57 11.13 9.64
N ALA A 64 4.34 11.22 9.10
CA ALA A 64 3.19 10.56 9.71
C ALA A 64 3.38 9.04 9.75
N LEU A 65 3.82 8.45 8.65
CA LEU A 65 4.08 7.01 8.56
C LEU A 65 5.21 6.57 9.51
N LEU A 66 6.34 7.27 9.50
CA LEU A 66 7.51 6.93 10.32
C LEU A 66 7.21 7.06 11.82
N ILE A 67 6.61 8.19 12.23
CA ILE A 67 6.26 8.44 13.63
C ILE A 67 5.17 7.47 14.09
N GLY A 68 4.16 7.20 13.24
CA GLY A 68 3.09 6.27 13.56
C GLY A 68 3.59 4.84 13.79
N PHE A 69 4.45 4.33 12.90
CA PHE A 69 5.06 3.02 13.10
C PHE A 69 5.97 2.99 14.32
N ALA A 70 6.88 3.96 14.47
CA ALA A 70 7.80 4.01 15.59
C ALA A 70 7.06 4.06 16.93
N LEU A 71 6.06 4.93 17.06
CA LEU A 71 5.24 5.05 18.27
C LEU A 71 4.47 3.75 18.54
N GLY A 72 3.81 3.18 17.52
CA GLY A 72 3.08 1.93 17.68
C GLY A 72 3.96 0.76 18.12
N ILE A 73 5.16 0.63 17.54
CA ILE A 73 6.14 -0.41 17.91
C ILE A 73 6.58 -0.21 19.36
N VAL A 74 6.94 1.01 19.77
CA VAL A 74 7.38 1.32 21.13
C VAL A 74 6.26 1.06 22.14
N VAL A 75 5.03 1.49 21.85
CA VAL A 75 3.88 1.24 22.73
C VAL A 75 3.59 -0.26 22.83
N THR A 76 3.66 -1.00 21.72
CA THR A 76 3.47 -2.45 21.72
C THR A 76 4.55 -3.16 22.53
N LEU A 77 5.82 -2.76 22.39
CA LEU A 77 6.93 -3.25 23.19
C LEU A 77 6.68 -3.02 24.69
N VAL A 78 6.37 -1.80 25.09
CA VAL A 78 6.12 -1.43 26.49
C VAL A 78 4.90 -2.18 27.03
N ALA A 79 3.81 -2.26 26.29
CA ALA A 79 2.60 -3.00 26.68
C ALA A 79 2.91 -4.49 26.88
N THR A 80 3.68 -5.09 25.96
CA THR A 80 4.11 -6.50 26.09
C THR A 80 4.94 -6.70 27.36
N LEU A 81 5.91 -5.83 27.63
CA LEU A 81 6.74 -5.91 28.84
C LEU A 81 5.92 -5.78 30.12
N LEU A 82 4.94 -4.86 30.16
CA LEU A 82 4.06 -4.68 31.31
C LEU A 82 3.18 -5.90 31.56
N LEU A 83 2.60 -6.48 30.50
CA LEU A 83 1.78 -7.69 30.60
C LEU A 83 2.60 -8.92 31.02
N ARG A 84 3.84 -9.04 30.53
CA ARG A 84 4.77 -10.09 31.00
C ARG A 84 5.11 -9.91 32.47
N TRP A 85 5.39 -8.68 32.91
CA TRP A 85 5.67 -8.38 34.30
C TRP A 85 4.48 -8.66 35.23
N ALA A 86 3.25 -8.43 34.75
CA ALA A 86 2.02 -8.77 35.45
C ALA A 86 1.72 -10.28 35.51
N GLY A 87 2.45 -11.12 34.76
CA GLY A 87 2.23 -12.57 34.70
C GLY A 87 1.05 -12.99 33.81
N GLU A 88 0.52 -12.08 32.98
CA GLU A 88 -0.65 -12.32 32.11
C GLU A 88 -0.27 -12.95 30.76
N LEU A 89 1.03 -13.04 30.46
CA LEU A 89 1.55 -13.59 29.21
C LEU A 89 2.41 -14.83 29.44
N PRO A 90 2.50 -15.74 28.44
CA PRO A 90 3.39 -16.89 28.50
C PRO A 90 4.86 -16.49 28.71
N GLU A 91 5.62 -17.32 29.45
CA GLU A 91 7.06 -17.10 29.68
C GLU A 91 7.86 -17.05 28.37
N SER A 92 7.50 -17.89 27.40
CA SER A 92 8.04 -17.93 26.05
C SER A 92 6.92 -18.02 25.01
N ILE A 93 7.16 -17.41 23.84
CA ILE A 93 6.32 -17.56 22.65
C ILE A 93 7.13 -18.37 21.65
N ASP A 94 6.58 -19.50 21.19
CA ASP A 94 7.16 -20.28 20.10
C ASP A 94 6.77 -19.65 18.75
N PHE A 95 7.53 -18.64 18.32
CA PHE A 95 7.27 -17.94 17.06
C PHE A 95 7.35 -18.87 15.82
N ASP A 96 7.99 -20.03 15.94
CA ASP A 96 8.13 -21.03 14.87
C ASP A 96 6.91 -21.96 14.73
N ALA A 97 6.23 -22.30 15.83
CA ALA A 97 5.00 -23.08 15.79
C ALA A 97 3.78 -22.28 15.29
N HIS A 98 3.86 -20.95 15.30
CA HIS A 98 2.77 -20.07 14.87
C HIS A 98 2.83 -19.85 13.36
N SER A 99 2.07 -20.65 12.60
CA SER A 99 2.07 -20.63 11.12
C SER A 99 1.85 -19.24 10.50
N LEU A 100 1.03 -18.39 11.12
CA LEU A 100 0.82 -17.01 10.68
C LEU A 100 2.01 -16.10 11.01
N VAL A 101 2.64 -16.29 12.17
CA VAL A 101 3.82 -15.53 12.56
C VAL A 101 5.02 -15.93 11.71
N ARG A 102 5.14 -17.20 11.31
CA ARG A 102 6.11 -17.64 10.31
C ARG A 102 5.90 -16.98 8.96
N PHE A 103 4.66 -16.83 8.50
CA PHE A 103 4.34 -16.11 7.25
C PHE A 103 4.67 -14.61 7.34
N ILE A 104 4.60 -14.04 8.55
CA ILE A 104 4.97 -12.64 8.83
C ILE A 104 6.49 -12.47 9.07
N SER A 105 7.20 -13.51 9.53
CA SER A 105 8.61 -13.43 9.95
C SER A 105 9.59 -13.93 8.89
N ASN A 106 9.14 -14.76 7.94
CA ASN A 106 9.93 -15.16 6.78
C ASN A 106 9.55 -14.32 5.57
N PRO A 107 10.45 -13.47 5.05
CA PRO A 107 10.22 -12.75 3.82
C PRO A 107 10.12 -13.73 2.65
N ASP A 108 8.88 -14.02 2.25
CA ASP A 108 8.56 -14.92 1.14
C ASP A 108 8.28 -14.12 -0.15
N PHE A 109 8.62 -14.68 -1.30
CA PHE A 109 8.35 -14.08 -2.61
C PHE A 109 6.86 -13.73 -2.78
N PHE A 110 5.97 -14.58 -2.27
CA PHE A 110 4.53 -14.34 -2.31
C PHE A 110 4.09 -13.13 -1.49
N SER A 111 4.79 -12.80 -0.39
CA SER A 111 4.50 -11.58 0.37
C SER A 111 4.75 -10.32 -0.46
N VAL A 112 5.87 -10.29 -1.18
CA VAL A 112 6.19 -9.19 -2.10
C VAL A 112 5.16 -9.11 -3.23
N TYR A 113 4.78 -10.24 -3.81
CA TYR A 113 3.76 -10.29 -4.87
C TYR A 113 2.42 -9.70 -4.40
N VAL A 114 1.95 -10.11 -3.21
CA VAL A 114 0.72 -9.60 -2.61
C VAL A 114 0.84 -8.10 -2.30
N ALA A 115 1.98 -7.65 -1.75
CA ALA A 115 2.21 -6.24 -1.47
C ALA A 115 2.21 -5.37 -2.73
N LEU A 116 2.77 -5.87 -3.85
CA LEU A 116 2.69 -5.20 -5.15
C LEU A 116 1.23 -5.10 -5.63
N ALA A 117 0.49 -6.21 -5.60
CA ALA A 117 -0.93 -6.23 -6.00
C ALA A 117 -1.77 -5.27 -5.14
N ALA A 118 -1.55 -5.28 -3.81
CA ALA A 118 -2.17 -4.37 -2.85
C ALA A 118 -1.89 -2.89 -3.18
N GLY A 119 -0.65 -2.55 -3.54
CA GLY A 119 -0.29 -1.20 -3.97
C GLY A 119 -1.04 -0.74 -5.23
N VAL A 120 -1.20 -1.62 -6.22
CA VAL A 120 -1.97 -1.34 -7.45
C VAL A 120 -3.45 -1.12 -7.11
N VAL A 121 -4.08 -2.08 -6.42
CA VAL A 121 -5.51 -2.03 -6.09
C VAL A 121 -5.81 -0.83 -5.20
N GLY A 122 -4.97 -0.55 -4.21
CA GLY A 122 -5.19 0.54 -3.28
C GLY A 122 -5.12 1.91 -3.98
N MET A 123 -4.14 2.10 -4.87
CA MET A 123 -4.05 3.35 -5.64
C MET A 123 -5.19 3.49 -6.66
N LEU A 124 -5.60 2.41 -7.34
CA LEU A 124 -6.77 2.43 -8.21
C LEU A 124 -8.04 2.78 -7.42
N SER A 125 -8.22 2.19 -6.25
CA SER A 125 -9.40 2.42 -5.40
C SER A 125 -9.48 3.87 -4.91
N LEU A 126 -8.36 4.43 -4.48
CA LEU A 126 -8.28 5.82 -4.04
C LEU A 126 -8.59 6.80 -5.19
N THR A 127 -8.04 6.53 -6.37
CA THR A 127 -8.23 7.39 -7.56
C THR A 127 -9.60 7.24 -8.21
N THR A 128 -10.31 6.14 -7.95
CA THR A 128 -11.65 5.87 -8.49
C THR A 128 -12.78 6.11 -7.48
N ALA A 129 -12.47 6.64 -6.29
CA ALA A 129 -13.41 6.84 -5.17
C ALA A 129 -14.19 5.56 -4.77
N LYS A 130 -13.64 4.38 -5.04
CA LYS A 130 -14.26 3.09 -4.69
C LYS A 130 -13.74 2.63 -3.33
N SER A 131 -14.49 2.96 -2.28
CA SER A 131 -14.07 2.72 -0.88
C SER A 131 -14.00 1.24 -0.47
N SER A 132 -14.76 0.34 -1.12
CA SER A 132 -14.81 -1.09 -0.74
C SER A 132 -13.53 -1.86 -1.07
N ALA A 133 -12.85 -1.50 -2.16
CA ALA A 133 -11.62 -2.16 -2.57
C ALA A 133 -10.41 -1.78 -1.70
N LEU A 134 -10.43 -0.61 -1.05
CA LEU A 134 -9.43 -0.23 -0.04
C LEU A 134 -9.47 -1.15 1.18
N VAL A 135 -10.66 -1.57 1.63
CA VAL A 135 -10.80 -2.48 2.78
C VAL A 135 -10.17 -3.85 2.49
N GLY A 136 -10.38 -4.41 1.28
CA GLY A 136 -9.77 -5.68 0.88
C GLY A 136 -8.24 -5.63 0.74
N VAL A 137 -7.71 -4.48 0.33
CA VAL A 137 -6.26 -4.22 0.29
C VAL A 137 -5.66 -4.20 1.69
N LEU A 138 -6.33 -3.54 2.64
CA LEU A 138 -5.88 -3.47 4.03
C LEU A 138 -5.79 -4.87 4.65
N ILE A 139 -6.77 -5.75 4.41
CA ILE A 139 -6.76 -7.15 4.87
C ILE A 139 -5.56 -7.95 4.33
N SER A 140 -5.10 -7.63 3.13
CA SER A 140 -4.10 -8.44 2.42
C SER A 140 -2.66 -8.07 2.81
N VAL A 141 -2.46 -6.95 3.50
CA VAL A 141 -1.14 -6.39 3.77
C VAL A 141 -0.73 -6.63 5.22
N ALA A 142 0.42 -7.29 5.39
CA ALA A 142 0.94 -7.65 6.70
C ALA A 142 1.79 -6.57 7.39
N THR A 143 1.58 -5.28 7.11
CA THR A 143 2.39 -4.18 7.68
C THR A 143 2.10 -3.97 9.17
N ILE A 144 0.83 -3.87 9.58
CA ILE A 144 0.46 -3.68 10.99
C ILE A 144 0.92 -4.89 11.82
N PRO A 145 0.65 -6.15 11.44
CA PRO A 145 1.12 -7.30 12.20
C PRO A 145 2.63 -7.45 12.21
N ALA A 146 3.33 -7.15 11.11
CA ALA A 146 4.80 -7.15 11.11
C ALA A 146 5.34 -6.12 12.10
N ALA A 147 4.79 -4.90 12.12
CA ALA A 147 5.20 -3.88 13.08
C ALA A 147 4.91 -4.27 14.53
N ALA A 148 3.72 -4.81 14.81
CA ALA A 148 3.40 -5.33 16.14
C ALA A 148 4.37 -6.45 16.55
N ASN A 149 4.70 -7.35 15.63
CA ASN A 149 5.61 -8.46 15.86
C ASN A 149 7.04 -7.99 16.20
N ILE A 150 7.51 -6.87 15.62
CA ILE A 150 8.78 -6.24 16.03
C ILE A 150 8.75 -5.90 17.53
N GLY A 151 7.67 -5.25 17.99
CA GLY A 151 7.52 -4.86 19.39
C GLY A 151 7.40 -6.07 20.33
N VAL A 152 6.61 -7.08 19.94
CA VAL A 152 6.43 -8.31 20.72
C VAL A 152 7.73 -9.11 20.79
N ALA A 153 8.37 -9.42 19.66
CA ALA A 153 9.60 -10.20 19.63
C ALA A 153 10.75 -9.52 20.40
N ALA A 154 10.86 -8.19 20.28
CA ALA A 154 11.83 -7.43 21.06
C ALA A 154 11.56 -7.50 22.57
N ALA A 155 10.28 -7.54 22.99
CA ALA A 155 9.94 -7.74 24.41
C ALA A 155 10.35 -9.13 24.93
N TYR A 156 10.39 -10.13 24.05
CA TYR A 156 10.85 -11.49 24.34
C TYR A 156 12.36 -11.69 24.13
N ALA A 157 13.09 -10.63 23.76
CA ALA A 157 14.51 -10.66 23.40
C ALA A 157 14.85 -11.63 22.24
N ASP A 158 13.86 -11.93 21.39
CA ASP A 158 14.06 -12.70 20.16
C ASP A 158 14.46 -11.76 19.01
N TRP A 159 15.77 -11.55 18.88
CA TRP A 159 16.34 -10.65 17.87
C TRP A 159 16.25 -11.21 16.45
N GLU A 160 16.12 -12.52 16.28
CA GLU A 160 15.98 -13.14 14.96
C GLU A 160 14.61 -12.83 14.38
N THR A 161 13.55 -13.09 15.16
CA THR A 161 12.17 -12.74 14.79
C THR A 161 11.99 -11.23 14.64
N THR A 162 12.59 -10.44 15.53
CA THR A 162 12.56 -8.96 15.43
C THR A 162 13.13 -8.47 14.10
N ARG A 163 14.29 -9.01 13.70
CA ARG A 163 14.94 -8.64 12.42
C ARG A 163 14.12 -9.11 11.22
N GLY A 164 13.60 -10.34 11.26
CA GLY A 164 12.73 -10.89 10.21
C GLY A 164 11.48 -10.03 9.98
N ALA A 165 10.79 -9.67 11.06
CA ALA A 165 9.62 -8.81 11.02
C ALA A 165 9.94 -7.39 10.51
N ALA A 166 11.09 -6.82 10.88
CA ALA A 166 11.54 -5.53 10.38
C ALA A 166 11.83 -5.55 8.86
N ILE A 167 12.46 -6.61 8.37
CA ILE A 167 12.71 -6.82 6.93
C ILE A 167 11.37 -6.96 6.19
N GLN A 168 10.45 -7.77 6.71
CA GLN A 168 9.12 -7.96 6.12
C GLN A 168 8.34 -6.64 6.05
N LEU A 169 8.35 -5.84 7.12
CA LEU A 169 7.72 -4.53 7.13
C LEU A 169 8.32 -3.63 6.03
N GLY A 170 9.64 -3.59 5.92
CA GLY A 170 10.34 -2.83 4.88
C GLY A 170 9.98 -3.27 3.47
N LEU A 171 9.97 -4.59 3.21
CA LEU A 171 9.60 -5.16 1.91
C LEU A 171 8.16 -4.84 1.54
N ASN A 172 7.22 -4.98 2.47
CA ASN A 172 5.82 -4.66 2.23
C ASN A 172 5.64 -3.16 1.92
N LEU A 173 6.20 -2.27 2.74
CA LEU A 173 6.08 -0.83 2.53
C LEU A 173 6.70 -0.39 1.19
N THR A 174 7.90 -0.88 0.87
CA THR A 174 8.59 -0.53 -0.38
C THR A 174 7.85 -1.08 -1.61
N SER A 175 7.31 -2.29 -1.53
CA SER A 175 6.54 -2.91 -2.62
C SER A 175 5.23 -2.17 -2.88
N ILE A 176 4.46 -1.89 -1.82
CA ILE A 176 3.20 -1.13 -1.93
C ILE A 176 3.47 0.26 -2.49
N PHE A 177 4.50 0.94 -1.98
CA PHE A 177 4.91 2.25 -2.47
C PHE A 177 5.31 2.21 -3.94
N ALA A 178 6.17 1.27 -4.36
CA ALA A 178 6.63 1.15 -5.73
C ALA A 178 5.46 0.87 -6.69
N ALA A 179 4.62 -0.11 -6.37
CA ALA A 179 3.45 -0.46 -7.16
C ALA A 179 2.44 0.70 -7.25
N GLY A 180 2.18 1.37 -6.13
CA GLY A 180 1.30 2.52 -6.07
C GLY A 180 1.83 3.70 -6.91
N LEU A 181 3.12 4.00 -6.82
CA LEU A 181 3.76 5.04 -7.60
C LEU A 181 3.71 4.75 -9.10
N ILE A 182 4.07 3.52 -9.51
CA ILE A 182 4.00 3.08 -10.92
C ILE A 182 2.56 3.20 -11.44
N THR A 183 1.59 2.73 -10.66
CA THR A 183 0.16 2.81 -11.01
C THR A 183 -0.26 4.26 -11.26
N LEU A 184 0.08 5.17 -10.35
CA LEU A 184 -0.28 6.58 -10.48
C LEU A 184 0.43 7.26 -11.67
N LEU A 185 1.69 6.91 -11.93
CA LEU A 185 2.44 7.40 -13.09
C LEU A 185 1.79 6.94 -14.41
N ILE A 186 1.39 5.67 -14.49
CA ILE A 186 0.68 5.13 -15.66
C ILE A 186 -0.65 5.85 -15.85
N GLN A 187 -1.46 5.98 -14.80
CA GLN A 187 -2.73 6.68 -14.86
C GLN A 187 -2.57 8.14 -15.33
N ARG A 188 -1.57 8.86 -14.78
CA ARG A 188 -1.30 10.24 -15.20
C ARG A 188 -0.89 10.32 -16.66
N ARG A 189 -0.04 9.41 -17.15
CA ARG A 189 0.35 9.36 -18.56
C ARG A 189 -0.86 9.12 -19.46
N LEU A 190 -1.69 8.12 -19.13
CA LEU A 190 -2.90 7.79 -19.89
C LEU A 190 -3.92 8.94 -19.88
N TYR A 191 -4.08 9.63 -18.75
CA TYR A 191 -4.96 10.80 -18.65
C TYR A 191 -4.49 11.94 -19.54
N VAL A 192 -3.19 12.27 -19.52
CA VAL A 192 -2.61 13.32 -20.37
C VAL A 192 -2.72 12.95 -21.85
N GLU A 193 -2.50 11.69 -22.20
CA GLU A 193 -2.62 11.23 -23.58
C GLU A 193 -4.06 11.29 -24.10
N ARG A 194 -5.05 10.84 -23.31
CA ARG A 194 -6.47 10.97 -23.65
C ARG A 194 -6.87 12.44 -23.82
N ARG A 195 -6.44 13.31 -22.91
CA ARG A 195 -6.73 14.76 -22.98
C ARG A 195 -6.14 15.39 -24.24
N ARG A 196 -4.92 15.02 -24.63
CA ARG A 196 -4.30 15.49 -25.89
C ARG A 196 -5.05 15.02 -27.13
N ARG A 197 -5.54 13.77 -27.14
CA ARG A 197 -6.34 13.25 -28.26
C ARG A 197 -7.65 14.03 -28.43
N HIS A 198 -8.37 14.30 -27.34
CA HIS A 198 -9.63 15.06 -27.40
C HIS A 198 -9.42 16.51 -27.86
N LEU A 199 -8.38 17.20 -27.34
CA LEU A 199 -8.02 18.54 -27.82
C LEU A 199 -7.73 18.52 -29.33
N ASN A 200 -6.96 17.55 -29.82
CA ASN A 200 -6.69 17.44 -31.25
C ASN A 200 -7.95 17.16 -32.08
N GLU A 201 -8.92 16.40 -31.57
CA GLU A 201 -10.20 16.20 -32.26
C GLU A 201 -11.05 17.47 -32.31
N ASP A 202 -11.17 18.20 -31.20
CA ASP A 202 -11.95 19.44 -31.14
C ASP A 202 -11.31 20.56 -31.98
N TYR A 203 -9.98 20.72 -31.92
CA TYR A 203 -9.25 21.64 -32.81
C TYR A 203 -9.41 21.24 -34.28
N ARG A 204 -9.41 19.95 -34.62
CA ARG A 204 -9.64 19.48 -35.99
C ARG A 204 -11.08 19.74 -36.46
N LYS A 205 -12.07 19.54 -35.59
CA LYS A 205 -13.48 19.90 -35.87
C LYS A 205 -13.62 21.40 -36.14
N GLN A 206 -13.02 22.23 -35.29
CA GLN A 206 -13.04 23.70 -35.46
C GLN A 206 -12.31 24.15 -36.73
N ALA A 207 -11.22 23.46 -37.10
CA ALA A 207 -10.47 23.71 -38.33
C ALA A 207 -11.10 23.08 -39.59
N GLY A 208 -12.27 22.43 -39.49
CA GLY A 208 -12.93 21.76 -40.62
C GLY A 208 -12.16 20.55 -41.17
N LEU A 209 -11.17 20.04 -40.44
CA LEU A 209 -10.36 18.90 -40.85
C LEU A 209 -11.08 17.58 -40.55
N PRO A 210 -10.99 16.57 -41.43
CA PRO A 210 -11.65 15.29 -41.22
C PRO A 210 -11.16 14.63 -39.91
N VAL A 211 -12.12 14.17 -39.10
CA VAL A 211 -11.90 13.52 -37.82
C VAL A 211 -12.11 12.01 -38.01
N GLY A 212 -11.04 11.23 -37.98
CA GLY A 212 -11.10 9.78 -38.18
C GLY A 212 -9.85 9.23 -38.86
N THR A 213 -9.55 7.95 -38.62
CA THR A 213 -8.49 7.21 -39.30
C THR A 213 -8.78 7.18 -40.80
N SER A 214 -7.93 7.85 -41.58
CA SER A 214 -7.92 7.69 -43.03
C SER A 214 -7.64 6.22 -43.37
N LYS A 215 -8.71 5.48 -43.72
CA LYS A 215 -8.61 4.22 -44.47
C LYS A 215 -8.46 4.46 -45.98
N ARG A 216 -8.24 5.70 -46.43
CA ARG A 216 -8.12 6.09 -47.84
C ARG A 216 -6.68 6.11 -48.37
N ALA A 217 -5.77 5.36 -47.75
CA ALA A 217 -4.50 4.97 -48.38
C ALA A 217 -4.61 3.66 -49.19
N ALA A 218 -5.83 3.14 -49.39
CA ALA A 218 -6.09 1.89 -50.13
C ALA A 218 -7.01 2.10 -51.34
N VAL A 219 -6.91 3.25 -52.03
CA VAL A 219 -7.45 3.38 -53.40
C VAL A 219 -6.26 3.65 -54.31
N ASP A 220 -5.95 2.63 -55.10
CA ASP A 220 -4.92 2.58 -56.14
C ASP A 220 -5.13 3.72 -57.16
N PRO A 221 -4.12 4.55 -57.47
CA PRO A 221 -4.21 5.60 -58.48
C PRO A 221 -4.38 5.10 -59.93
N ARG A 222 -4.48 3.80 -60.20
CA ARG A 222 -4.50 3.24 -61.58
C ARG A 222 -5.85 2.78 -62.11
N GLN A 223 -6.96 3.36 -61.64
CA GLN A 223 -8.26 3.17 -62.30
C GLN A 223 -8.81 4.53 -62.72
N GLU A 224 -8.30 5.04 -63.84
CA GLU A 224 -9.04 6.00 -64.65
C GLU A 224 -9.95 5.25 -65.64
N PRO A 225 -11.19 5.72 -65.86
CA PRO A 225 -12.11 5.18 -66.84
C PRO A 225 -12.00 5.96 -68.16
N GLU A 226 -11.81 5.26 -69.29
CA GLU A 226 -12.19 5.82 -70.59
C GLU A 226 -13.03 4.83 -71.38
N ALA A 227 -14.27 5.27 -71.63
CA ALA A 227 -15.21 4.69 -72.55
C ALA A 227 -14.87 5.17 -73.97
N SER A 228 -14.74 4.23 -74.91
CA SER A 228 -15.06 4.34 -76.35
C SER A 228 -15.03 2.94 -76.95
#